data_AF-A0A2E8EDX9-F1
#
_entry.id   AF-A0A2E8EDX9-F1
#
_cell.length_a   1.000
_cell.length_b   1.000
_cell.length_c   1.000
_cell.angle_alpha   90.00
_cell.angle_beta   90.00
_cell.angle_gamma   90.00
#
_symmetry.space_group_name_H-M   'P 1'
#
loop_
_entity.id
_entity.type
_entity.pdbx_description
1 polymer ?
#
loop_
_entity_poly.entity_id
_entity_poly.type
_entity_poly.pdbx_seq_one_letter_code
_entity_poly.pdbx_strand_id
1 'polypeptide(L)'
;MIVLWALTAMLTLQPASSTAGLDFEVFKTEVQPIFAEKRAGFTRCVVCHAGEGGTAFLEELSPGATMWDDTQSRRNFERVAGLVTPGQPLASRLLMHPLEPAAGGDEFHNGGRQFTSQDDSQFQTIADWVRGDN
;
A
#
# COMPACT_ATOMS: atom_id res chain seq x y z
N MET A 1 -28.82 9.58 49.92
CA MET A 1 -28.95 8.78 48.68
C MET A 1 -27.75 9.12 47.80
N ILE A 2 -26.71 8.29 47.82
CA ILE A 2 -25.50 8.48 47.00
C ILE A 2 -25.64 7.51 45.83
N VAL A 3 -25.75 8.02 44.61
CA VAL A 3 -25.78 7.18 43.39
C VAL A 3 -24.37 7.23 42.79
N LEU A 4 -23.58 6.19 43.04
CA LEU A 4 -22.32 5.94 42.32
C LEU A 4 -22.68 5.42 40.92
N TRP A 5 -22.35 6.19 39.89
CA TRP A 5 -22.33 5.69 38.52
C TRP A 5 -20.95 5.11 38.26
N ALA A 6 -20.86 3.79 38.17
CA ALA A 6 -19.68 3.11 37.66
C ALA A 6 -19.53 3.43 36.17
N LEU A 7 -18.48 4.17 35.80
CA LEU A 7 -18.08 4.29 34.40
C LEU A 7 -17.36 3.00 33.99
N THR A 8 -18.07 2.15 33.25
CA THR A 8 -17.48 1.04 32.51
C THR A 8 -16.63 1.63 31.39
N ALA A 9 -15.31 1.57 31.53
CA ALA A 9 -14.39 1.86 30.42
C ALA A 9 -14.52 0.74 29.38
N MET A 10 -15.11 1.03 28.22
CA MET A 10 -14.97 0.16 27.05
C MET A 10 -13.54 0.26 26.54
N LEU A 11 -12.81 -0.85 26.66
CA LEU A 11 -11.49 -1.02 26.06
C LEU A 11 -11.67 -1.09 24.53
N THR A 12 -11.32 -0.02 23.82
CA THR A 12 -11.18 -0.08 22.36
C THR A 12 -10.00 -1.01 22.06
N LEU A 13 -10.28 -2.20 21.52
CA LEU A 13 -9.25 -3.03 20.89
C LEU A 13 -8.68 -2.23 19.71
N GLN A 14 -7.48 -1.69 19.87
CA GLN A 14 -6.63 -1.36 18.73
C GLN A 14 -5.55 -2.41 18.63
N PRO A 15 -5.64 -3.31 17.63
CA PRO A 15 -4.42 -3.93 17.14
C PRO A 15 -4.43 -3.93 15.61
N ALA A 16 -3.89 -2.88 15.02
CA ALA A 16 -3.18 -3.00 13.75
C ALA A 16 -1.74 -2.57 14.04
N SER A 17 -0.77 -3.44 13.75
CA SER A 17 0.65 -3.11 13.85
C SER A 17 0.97 -1.99 12.86
N SER A 18 0.85 -0.75 13.31
CA SER A 18 1.10 0.43 12.50
C SER A 18 2.60 0.64 12.36
N THR A 19 3.17 0.23 11.23
CA THR A 19 4.50 0.67 10.83
C THR A 19 4.38 2.16 10.50
N ALA A 20 4.84 3.03 11.41
CA ALA A 20 4.81 4.49 11.26
C ALA A 20 3.46 5.09 10.82
N GLY A 21 2.33 4.57 11.34
CA GLY A 21 0.99 5.12 11.07
C GLY A 21 0.26 4.56 9.85
N LEU A 22 0.84 3.60 9.13
CA LEU A 22 0.16 2.90 8.03
C LEU A 22 -0.68 1.73 8.55
N ASP A 23 -1.90 1.57 8.04
CA ASP A 23 -2.83 0.51 8.47
C ASP A 23 -2.63 -0.78 7.65
N PHE A 24 -2.43 -1.91 8.33
CA PHE A 24 -2.20 -3.21 7.69
C PHE A 24 -3.47 -3.80 7.06
N GLU A 25 -4.64 -3.63 7.68
CA GLU A 25 -5.88 -4.20 7.16
C GLU A 25 -6.33 -3.44 5.91
N VAL A 26 -6.22 -2.10 5.91
CA VAL A 26 -6.42 -1.28 4.70
C VAL A 26 -5.41 -1.66 3.62
N PHE A 27 -4.13 -1.84 4.00
CA PHE A 27 -3.12 -2.31 3.04
C PHE A 27 -3.54 -3.63 2.40
N LYS A 28 -3.89 -4.64 3.20
CA LYS A 28 -4.20 -5.98 2.72
C LYS A 28 -5.45 -6.01 1.84
N THR A 29 -6.47 -5.23 2.19
CA THR A 29 -7.80 -5.29 1.56
C THR A 29 -7.98 -4.32 0.40
N GLU A 30 -7.28 -3.19 0.38
CA GLU A 30 -7.49 -2.14 -0.63
C GLU A 30 -6.23 -1.87 -1.46
N VAL A 31 -5.06 -1.76 -0.83
CA VAL A 31 -3.81 -1.39 -1.51
C VAL A 31 -3.17 -2.58 -2.21
N GLN A 32 -2.97 -3.68 -1.50
CA GLN A 32 -2.26 -4.87 -2.00
C GLN A 32 -2.90 -5.47 -3.27
N PRO A 33 -4.23 -5.55 -3.41
CA PRO A 33 -4.86 -6.04 -4.64
C PRO A 33 -4.41 -5.29 -5.90
N ILE A 34 -4.11 -3.98 -5.81
CA ILE A 34 -3.65 -3.17 -6.93
C ILE A 34 -2.38 -3.74 -7.54
N PHE A 35 -1.48 -4.30 -6.74
CA PHE A 35 -0.21 -4.86 -7.23
C PHE A 35 -0.39 -6.15 -8.07
N ALA A 36 -1.52 -6.85 -7.90
CA ALA A 36 -1.86 -8.07 -8.62
C ALA A 36 -2.95 -7.87 -9.68
N GLU A 37 -3.60 -6.71 -9.69
CA GLU A 37 -4.70 -6.41 -10.61
C GLU A 37 -4.21 -6.24 -12.05
N LYS A 38 -4.92 -6.85 -13.00
CA LYS A 38 -4.63 -6.71 -14.43
C LYS A 38 -5.42 -5.53 -15.00
N ARG A 39 -4.71 -4.55 -15.54
CA ARG A 39 -5.27 -3.41 -16.27
C ARG A 39 -4.90 -3.45 -17.76
N ALA A 40 -5.80 -3.03 -18.63
CA ALA A 40 -5.52 -3.00 -20.06
C ALA A 40 -4.38 -2.03 -20.37
N GLY A 41 -3.34 -2.49 -21.07
CA GLY A 41 -2.17 -1.68 -21.43
C GLY A 41 -1.07 -1.62 -20.37
N PHE A 42 -1.25 -2.24 -19.19
CA PHE A 42 -0.27 -2.18 -18.10
C PHE A 42 0.17 -3.58 -17.64
N THR A 43 1.47 -3.74 -17.44
CA THR A 43 2.03 -4.91 -16.74
C THR A 43 1.74 -4.78 -15.25
N ARG A 44 1.23 -5.84 -14.62
CA ARG A 44 0.96 -5.87 -13.17
C ARG A 44 2.25 -5.65 -12.38
N CYS A 45 2.18 -4.93 -11.25
CA CYS A 45 3.34 -4.64 -10.41
C CYS A 45 4.06 -5.92 -9.96
N VAL A 46 3.30 -6.94 -9.56
CA VAL A 46 3.81 -8.25 -9.11
C VAL A 46 4.70 -8.96 -10.14
N VAL A 47 4.55 -8.67 -11.45
CA VAL A 47 5.36 -9.32 -12.49
C VAL A 47 6.82 -8.89 -12.43
N CYS A 48 7.10 -7.67 -11.97
CA CYS A 48 8.46 -7.11 -11.95
C CYS A 48 9.01 -6.90 -10.52
N HIS A 49 8.12 -6.81 -9.52
CA HIS A 49 8.50 -6.49 -8.15
C HIS A 49 8.39 -7.66 -7.17
N ALA A 50 8.08 -8.86 -7.64
CA ALA A 50 8.07 -10.08 -6.83
C ALA A 50 9.42 -10.80 -6.86
N GLY A 51 9.71 -11.56 -5.80
CA GLY A 51 10.87 -12.45 -5.72
C GLY A 51 12.13 -11.77 -5.19
N GLU A 52 13.26 -12.00 -5.84
CA GLU A 52 14.57 -11.51 -5.43
C GLU A 52 15.10 -10.43 -6.40
N GLY A 53 15.90 -9.50 -5.89
CA GLY A 53 16.57 -8.47 -6.69
C GLY A 53 16.40 -7.06 -6.13
N GLY A 54 17.15 -6.11 -6.68
CA GLY A 54 17.21 -4.73 -6.16
C GLY A 54 15.91 -3.94 -6.25
N THR A 55 14.95 -4.38 -7.06
CA THR A 55 13.62 -3.76 -7.22
C THR A 55 12.50 -4.56 -6.58
N ALA A 56 12.79 -5.72 -5.98
CA ALA A 56 11.78 -6.61 -5.44
C ALA A 56 11.33 -6.14 -4.05
N PHE A 57 10.03 -5.96 -3.88
CA PHE A 57 9.41 -5.60 -2.60
C PHE A 57 8.11 -6.39 -2.32
N LEU A 58 7.73 -7.30 -3.21
CA LEU A 58 6.60 -8.21 -3.05
C LEU A 58 7.11 -9.66 -2.92
N GLU A 59 6.43 -10.48 -2.14
CA GLU A 59 6.61 -11.92 -2.15
C GLU A 59 6.14 -12.51 -3.49
N GLU A 60 6.71 -13.64 -3.90
CA GLU A 60 6.15 -14.40 -5.02
C GLU A 60 4.77 -14.95 -4.65
N LEU A 61 3.85 -14.97 -5.63
CA LEU A 61 2.57 -15.64 -5.44
C LEU A 61 2.79 -17.16 -5.35
N SER A 62 2.10 -17.80 -4.39
CA SER A 62 2.08 -19.25 -4.30
C SER A 62 1.56 -19.88 -5.62
N PRO A 63 1.99 -21.09 -5.99
CA PRO A 63 1.58 -21.70 -7.26
C PRO A 63 0.06 -21.75 -7.43
N GLY A 64 -0.44 -21.18 -8.54
CA GLY A 64 -1.87 -21.11 -8.85
C GLY A 64 -2.65 -20.05 -8.08
N ALA A 65 -2.03 -19.31 -7.16
CA ALA A 65 -2.68 -18.23 -6.43
C ALA A 65 -2.79 -16.96 -7.29
N THR A 66 -3.90 -16.24 -7.12
CA THR A 66 -4.11 -14.93 -7.74
C THR A 66 -3.84 -13.77 -6.77
N MET A 67 -3.69 -14.08 -5.48
CA MET A 67 -3.42 -13.15 -4.38
C MET A 67 -2.54 -13.82 -3.31
N TRP A 68 -1.92 -13.00 -2.46
CA TRP A 68 -1.09 -13.44 -1.34
C TRP A 68 -1.92 -13.94 -0.15
N ASP A 69 -1.40 -14.92 0.58
CA ASP A 69 -1.95 -15.29 1.88
C ASP A 69 -1.61 -14.26 2.97
N ASP A 70 -2.12 -14.46 4.19
CA ASP A 70 -1.90 -13.54 5.32
C ASP A 70 -0.43 -13.38 5.70
N THR A 71 0.37 -14.45 5.58
CA THR A 71 1.79 -14.42 5.94
C THR A 71 2.56 -13.62 4.89
N GLN A 72 2.31 -13.88 3.62
CA GLN A 72 2.88 -13.13 2.50
C GLN A 72 2.45 -11.66 2.54
N SER A 73 1.18 -11.39 2.87
CA SER A 73 0.64 -10.03 2.96
C SER A 73 1.33 -9.18 4.02
N ARG A 74 1.65 -9.78 5.19
CA ARG A 74 2.39 -9.09 6.25
C ARG A 74 3.81 -8.71 5.81
N ARG A 75 4.50 -9.62 5.11
CA ARG A 75 5.83 -9.35 4.57
C ARG A 75 5.80 -8.27 3.49
N ASN A 76 4.78 -8.31 2.62
CA ASN A 76 4.55 -7.27 1.62
C ASN A 76 4.31 -5.92 2.30
N PHE A 77 3.48 -5.87 3.33
CA PHE A 77 3.21 -4.64 4.08
C PHE A 77 4.50 -4.03 4.64
N GLU A 78 5.34 -4.82 5.32
CA GLU A 78 6.59 -4.35 5.89
C GLU A 78 7.53 -3.76 4.82
N ARG A 79 7.65 -4.42 3.66
CA ARG A 79 8.51 -3.96 2.56
C ARG A 79 7.93 -2.73 1.86
N VAL A 80 6.63 -2.72 1.58
CA VAL A 80 5.94 -1.60 0.93
C VAL A 80 5.93 -0.36 1.83
N ALA A 81 5.75 -0.52 3.14
CA ALA A 81 5.86 0.57 4.11
C ALA A 81 7.24 1.25 4.05
N GLY A 82 8.32 0.50 3.76
CA GLY A 82 9.66 1.06 3.56
C GLY A 82 9.83 1.91 2.29
N LEU A 83 8.84 1.94 1.40
CA LEU A 83 8.79 2.79 0.21
C LEU A 83 7.94 4.06 0.42
N VAL A 84 7.32 4.18 1.59
CA VAL A 84 6.36 5.23 1.93
C VAL A 84 6.98 6.22 2.89
N THR A 85 6.70 7.50 2.65
CA THR A 85 6.82 8.57 3.64
C THR A 85 5.40 8.88 4.15
N PRO A 86 5.02 8.43 5.35
CA PRO A 86 3.67 8.62 5.87
C PRO A 86 3.24 10.09 5.84
N GLY A 87 1.98 10.34 5.46
CA GLY A 87 1.41 11.67 5.26
C GLY A 87 1.81 12.34 3.94
N GLN A 88 2.75 11.79 3.17
CA GLN A 88 3.33 12.47 2.00
C GLN A 88 3.36 11.57 0.75
N PRO A 89 2.23 11.46 0.02
CA PRO A 89 2.13 10.63 -1.19
C PRO A 89 3.22 10.90 -2.24
N LEU A 90 3.43 12.17 -2.61
CA LEU A 90 4.40 12.53 -3.65
C LEU A 90 5.87 12.49 -3.20
N ALA A 91 6.12 12.41 -1.88
CA ALA A 91 7.45 12.12 -1.35
C ALA A 91 7.72 10.60 -1.23
N SER A 92 6.69 9.77 -1.44
CA SER A 92 6.79 8.32 -1.33
C SER A 92 7.20 7.71 -2.66
N ARG A 93 8.31 6.97 -2.69
CA ARG A 93 8.79 6.28 -3.90
C ARG A 93 7.72 5.37 -4.50
N LEU A 94 6.87 4.77 -3.66
CA LEU A 94 5.76 3.93 -4.07
C LEU A 94 4.83 4.60 -5.09
N LEU A 95 4.58 5.92 -4.95
CA LEU A 95 3.66 6.68 -5.81
C LEU A 95 4.38 7.56 -6.82
N MET A 96 5.52 8.13 -6.42
CA MET A 96 6.26 9.07 -7.25
C MET A 96 6.93 8.39 -8.46
N HIS A 97 7.52 7.20 -8.29
CA HIS A 97 8.19 6.50 -9.41
C HIS A 97 7.23 6.02 -10.52
N PRO A 98 6.07 5.40 -10.23
CA PRO A 98 5.18 4.93 -11.30
C PRO A 98 4.35 6.05 -11.96
N LEU A 99 4.38 7.27 -11.44
CA LEU A 99 3.61 8.41 -11.95
C LEU A 99 4.33 9.08 -13.12
N GLU A 100 3.57 9.53 -14.13
CA GLU A 100 4.13 10.33 -15.23
C GLU A 100 4.75 11.65 -14.71
N PRO A 101 5.89 12.12 -15.28
CA PRO A 101 6.54 13.35 -14.83
C PRO A 101 5.62 14.59 -14.90
N ALA A 102 4.79 14.68 -15.94
CA ALA A 102 3.83 15.76 -16.09
C ALA A 102 2.77 15.82 -14.98
N ALA A 103 2.57 14.71 -14.25
CA ALA A 103 1.67 14.62 -13.10
C ALA A 103 2.41 14.69 -11.75
N GLY A 104 3.74 14.89 -11.73
CA GLY A 104 4.55 15.01 -10.51
C GLY A 104 5.42 13.80 -10.18
N GLY A 105 5.56 12.84 -11.11
CA GLY A 105 6.57 11.78 -11.00
C GLY A 105 7.99 12.27 -11.28
N ASP A 106 8.99 11.41 -11.04
CA ASP A 106 10.38 11.73 -11.36
C ASP A 106 10.74 11.57 -12.84
N GLU A 107 11.82 12.22 -13.27
CA GLU A 107 12.30 12.13 -14.66
C GLU A 107 12.97 10.79 -15.00
N PHE A 108 13.54 10.09 -14.01
CA PHE A 108 14.28 8.86 -14.21
C PHE A 108 13.41 7.63 -14.02
N HIS A 109 13.34 6.77 -15.03
CA HIS A 109 12.67 5.49 -14.87
C HIS A 109 13.27 4.37 -15.72
N ASN A 110 13.58 3.23 -15.08
CA ASN A 110 14.03 1.99 -15.70
C ASN A 110 12.89 0.95 -15.88
N GLY A 111 11.62 1.39 -16.04
CA GLY A 111 10.44 0.51 -16.22
C GLY A 111 9.29 1.16 -17.01
N GLY A 112 8.04 0.69 -16.85
CA GLY A 112 6.81 1.32 -17.40
C GLY A 112 5.98 2.12 -16.37
N ARG A 113 5.52 3.33 -16.73
CA ARG A 113 4.67 4.18 -15.86
C ARG A 113 3.30 3.50 -15.67
N GLN A 114 2.76 3.57 -14.45
CA GLN A 114 1.46 2.95 -14.09
C GLN A 114 0.33 3.97 -13.94
N PHE A 115 0.67 5.25 -13.74
CA PHE A 115 -0.30 6.31 -13.52
C PHE A 115 0.03 7.52 -14.39
N THR A 116 -0.93 7.98 -15.17
CA THR A 116 -0.79 9.19 -16.00
C THR A 116 -1.28 10.45 -15.30
N SER A 117 -2.06 10.30 -14.22
CA SER A 117 -2.58 11.38 -13.39
C SER A 117 -2.67 10.91 -11.93
N GLN A 118 -2.60 11.85 -10.99
CA GLN A 118 -2.93 11.59 -9.60
C GLN A 118 -4.43 11.31 -9.41
N ASP A 119 -5.29 11.67 -10.37
CA ASP A 119 -6.73 11.38 -10.33
C ASP A 119 -7.08 9.92 -10.67
N ASP A 120 -6.08 9.09 -11.02
CA ASP A 120 -6.28 7.65 -11.20
C ASP A 120 -6.79 7.03 -9.89
N SER A 121 -7.87 6.24 -9.96
CA SER A 121 -8.51 5.70 -8.77
C SER A 121 -7.58 4.82 -7.95
N GLN A 122 -6.73 4.02 -8.59
CA GLN A 122 -5.75 3.20 -7.87
C GLN A 122 -4.64 4.06 -7.27
N PHE A 123 -4.25 5.16 -7.93
CA PHE A 123 -3.32 6.12 -7.34
C PHE A 123 -3.93 6.72 -6.06
N GLN A 124 -5.19 7.15 -6.09
CA GLN A 124 -5.85 7.72 -4.91
C GLN A 124 -5.99 6.71 -3.77
N THR A 125 -6.37 5.45 -4.04
CA THR A 125 -6.42 4.41 -3.01
C THR A 125 -5.09 4.25 -2.27
N ILE A 126 -3.98 4.22 -3.00
CA ILE A 126 -2.64 4.14 -2.38
C ILE A 126 -2.32 5.46 -1.66
N ALA A 127 -2.64 6.61 -2.26
CA ALA A 127 -2.35 7.92 -1.70
C ALA A 127 -3.11 8.17 -0.39
N ASP A 128 -4.37 7.75 -0.30
CA ASP A 128 -5.20 7.85 0.91
C ASP A 128 -4.61 7.00 2.02
N TRP A 129 -4.24 5.75 1.73
CA TRP A 129 -3.51 4.89 2.67
C TRP A 129 -2.19 5.52 3.15
N VAL A 130 -1.44 6.18 2.25
CA VAL A 130 -0.21 6.91 2.62
C VAL A 130 -0.52 8.11 3.50
N ARG A 131 -1.61 8.84 3.26
CA ARG A 131 -2.05 10.00 4.06
C ARG A 131 -2.56 9.57 5.45
N GLY A 132 -3.14 8.38 5.55
CA GLY A 132 -3.89 7.93 6.72
C GLY A 132 -5.35 8.39 6.72
N ASP A 133 -5.91 8.72 5.55
CA ASP A 133 -7.28 9.21 5.37
C ASP A 133 -8.32 8.06 5.23
N ASN A 134 -8.10 6.95 5.93
CA ASN A 134 -8.72 5.64 5.68
C ASN A 134 -9.24 4.96 6.96
#